data_AF-A0A951AFK5-F1
#
_entry.id   AF-A0A951AFK5-F1
#
_cell.length_a   1.000
_cell.length_b   1.000
_cell.length_c   1.000
_cell.angle_alpha   90.00
_cell.angle_beta   90.00
_cell.angle_gamma   90.00
#
_symmetry.space_group_name_H-M   'P 1'
#
loop_
_entity.id
_entity.type
_entity.pdbx_description
1 polymer ?
#
loop_
_entity_poly.entity_id
_entity_poly.type
_entity_poly.pdbx_seq_one_letter_code
_entity_poly.pdbx_strand_id
1 'polypeptide(L)'
;MRPRVKVQIVSQPAGAKIELNGQYVGDAPLTVDIETSNDGRFWRDTVIKAYPADTGYTQIKAFNGKSRWAISDIVPPRIFFDTRIAPGGEFQSPR
;
A
#
# COMPACT_ATOMS: atom_id res chain seq x y z
N MET A 1 15.93 4.82 -16.81
CA MET A 1 14.77 4.17 -16.15
C MET A 1 14.85 4.47 -14.66
N ARG A 2 13.72 4.63 -13.96
CA ARG A 2 13.75 4.73 -12.50
C ARG A 2 13.91 3.34 -11.86
N PRO A 3 14.56 3.25 -10.69
CA PRO A 3 14.60 2.00 -9.95
C PRO A 3 13.19 1.55 -9.56
N ARG A 4 13.04 0.23 -9.42
CA ARG A 4 11.81 -0.41 -8.97
C ARG A 4 12.15 -1.37 -7.84
N VAL A 5 11.25 -1.46 -6.86
CA VAL A 5 11.37 -2.41 -5.75
C VAL A 5 10.15 -3.30 -5.72
N LYS A 6 10.37 -4.56 -5.34
CA LYS A 6 9.29 -5.54 -5.13
C LYS A 6 8.69 -5.34 -3.76
N VAL A 7 7.38 -5.14 -3.71
CA VAL A 7 6.62 -5.00 -2.47
C VAL A 7 5.61 -6.12 -2.37
N GLN A 8 5.66 -6.85 -1.26
CA GLN A 8 4.68 -7.88 -0.96
C GLN A 8 3.43 -7.23 -0.36
N ILE A 9 2.28 -7.46 -0.96
CA ILE A 9 0.98 -7.04 -0.43
C ILE A 9 0.25 -8.28 0.08
N VAL A 10 -0.14 -8.24 1.35
CA VAL A 10 -0.83 -9.33 2.05
C VAL A 10 -2.10 -8.81 2.72
N SER A 11 -3.13 -9.62 2.79
CA SER A 11 -4.39 -9.28 3.47
C SER A 11 -4.83 -10.36 4.44
N GLN A 12 -5.60 -9.96 5.45
CA GLN A 12 -6.32 -10.85 6.35
C GLN A 12 -7.81 -10.43 6.38
N PRO A 13 -8.74 -11.31 5.95
CA PRO A 13 -8.52 -12.57 5.25
C PRO A 13 -7.76 -12.41 3.93
N ALA A 14 -7.18 -13.51 3.45
CA ALA A 14 -6.57 -13.55 2.13
C ALA A 14 -7.64 -13.41 1.02
N GLY A 15 -7.22 -13.00 -0.17
CA GLY A 15 -8.08 -12.81 -1.34
C GLY A 15 -8.56 -11.39 -1.56
N ALA A 16 -8.07 -10.41 -0.78
CA ALA A 16 -8.50 -9.02 -0.96
C ALA A 16 -8.09 -8.52 -2.36
N LYS A 17 -9.04 -7.93 -3.10
CA LYS A 17 -8.75 -7.30 -4.39
C LYS A 17 -7.91 -6.05 -4.14
N ILE A 18 -6.77 -5.94 -4.81
CA ILE A 18 -5.85 -4.82 -4.63
C ILE A 18 -5.91 -3.87 -5.82
N GLU A 19 -6.15 -2.60 -5.53
CA GLU A 19 -5.95 -1.51 -6.48
C GLU A 19 -4.72 -0.69 -6.09
N LEU A 20 -3.87 -0.41 -7.07
CA LEU A 20 -2.75 0.52 -6.95
C LEU A 20 -3.01 1.71 -7.88
N ASN A 21 -3.14 2.91 -7.30
CA ASN A 21 -3.47 4.15 -8.00
C ASN A 21 -4.73 4.06 -8.88
N GLY A 22 -5.76 3.35 -8.39
CA GLY A 22 -7.04 3.15 -9.10
C GLY A 22 -7.01 2.08 -10.19
N GLN A 23 -5.89 1.37 -10.35
CA GLN A 23 -5.77 0.23 -11.26
C GLN A 23 -5.76 -1.08 -10.46
N TYR A 24 -6.63 -2.02 -10.82
CA TYR A 24 -6.57 -3.37 -10.27
C TYR A 24 -5.26 -4.07 -10.68
N VAL A 25 -4.53 -4.59 -9.68
CA VAL A 25 -3.22 -5.25 -9.88
C VAL A 25 -3.22 -6.73 -9.51
N GLY A 26 -4.31 -7.24 -8.95
CA GLY A 26 -4.46 -8.64 -8.54
C GLY A 26 -5.08 -8.78 -7.16
N ASP A 27 -5.18 -10.02 -6.69
CA ASP A 27 -5.72 -10.36 -5.37
C ASP A 27 -4.57 -10.70 -4.41
N ALA A 28 -4.66 -10.25 -3.15
CA ALA A 28 -3.64 -10.52 -2.14
C ALA A 28 -3.72 -11.99 -1.66
N PRO A 29 -2.59 -12.68 -1.42
CA PRO A 29 -1.22 -12.17 -1.46
C PRO A 29 -0.67 -12.02 -2.88
N LEU A 30 -0.04 -10.88 -3.17
CA LEU A 30 0.67 -10.63 -4.43
C LEU A 30 1.95 -9.82 -4.22
N THR A 31 2.79 -9.77 -5.25
CA THR A 31 3.98 -8.90 -5.29
C THR A 31 3.82 -7.89 -6.42
N VAL A 32 4.02 -6.60 -6.12
CA VAL A 32 3.98 -5.52 -7.10
C VAL A 32 5.35 -4.84 -7.22
N ASP A 33 5.67 -4.35 -8.41
CA ASP A 33 6.84 -3.51 -8.62
C ASP A 33 6.45 -2.03 -8.46
N ILE A 34 7.05 -1.35 -7.47
CA ILE A 34 6.81 0.08 -7.19
C ILE A 34 8.00 0.90 -7.71
N GLU A 35 7.72 1.96 -8.45
CA GLU A 35 8.73 2.93 -8.88
C GLU A 35 9.22 3.78 -7.71
N THR A 36 10.54 3.88 -7.56
CA THR A 36 11.16 4.60 -6.45
C THR A 36 12.09 5.71 -6.93
N SER A 37 12.44 6.60 -6.02
CA SER A 37 13.66 7.40 -6.11
C SER A 37 14.89 6.53 -5.81
N ASN A 38 16.09 7.09 -6.05
CA ASN A 38 17.36 6.39 -5.86
C ASN A 38 17.64 5.99 -4.40
N ASP A 39 16.95 6.60 -3.45
CA ASP A 39 17.04 6.34 -2.00
C ASP A 39 15.90 5.45 -1.48
N GLY A 40 15.17 4.76 -2.37
CA GLY A 40 14.15 3.76 -2.00
C GLY A 40 12.83 4.34 -1.49
N ARG A 41 12.55 5.63 -1.76
CA ARG A 41 11.30 6.29 -1.39
C ARG A 41 10.32 6.32 -2.55
N PHE A 42 9.03 6.50 -2.25
CA PHE A 42 7.99 6.62 -3.26
C PHE A 42 8.30 7.79 -4.21
N TRP A 43 8.35 7.50 -5.52
CA TRP A 43 8.61 8.55 -6.50
C TRP A 43 7.38 9.48 -6.67
N ARG A 44 6.16 8.94 -6.62
CA ARG A 44 4.88 9.66 -6.72
C ARG A 44 3.96 9.24 -5.59
N ASP A 45 2.99 10.10 -5.30
CA ASP A 45 1.90 9.75 -4.39
C ASP A 45 1.28 8.43 -4.84
N THR A 46 1.21 7.50 -3.90
CA THR A 46 0.76 6.14 -4.18
C THR A 46 -0.37 5.80 -3.23
N VAL A 47 -1.52 5.46 -3.78
CA VAL A 47 -2.69 5.01 -3.03
C VAL A 47 -2.91 3.53 -3.32
N ILE A 48 -2.91 2.72 -2.28
CA ILE A 48 -3.21 1.30 -2.36
C ILE A 48 -4.52 1.05 -1.61
N LYS A 49 -5.50 0.50 -2.32
CA LYS A 49 -6.78 0.09 -1.74
C LYS A 49 -6.88 -1.43 -1.71
N ALA A 50 -7.37 -1.96 -0.60
CA ALA A 50 -7.69 -3.37 -0.45
C ALA A 50 -9.19 -3.52 -0.22
N TYR A 51 -9.87 -4.21 -1.13
CA TYR A 51 -11.28 -4.55 -1.01
C TYR A 51 -11.39 -5.95 -0.38
N PRO A 52 -12.19 -6.14 0.68
CA PRO A 52 -12.34 -7.44 1.33
C PRO A 52 -12.79 -8.51 0.35
N ALA A 53 -12.30 -9.74 0.52
CA ALA A 53 -12.74 -10.91 -0.24
C ALA A 53 -14.14 -11.39 0.18
N ASP A 54 -14.54 -11.05 1.39
CA ASP A 54 -15.74 -11.48 2.09
C ASP A 54 -16.48 -10.27 2.71
N THR A 55 -17.06 -10.44 3.91
CA THR A 55 -17.59 -9.34 4.69
C THR A 55 -16.47 -8.58 5.39
N GLY A 56 -16.35 -7.28 5.11
CA GLY A 56 -15.35 -6.44 5.77
C GLY A 56 -15.40 -5.00 5.29
N TYR A 57 -14.28 -4.31 5.46
CA TYR A 57 -14.13 -2.91 5.12
C TYR A 57 -13.03 -2.72 4.08
N THR A 58 -13.29 -1.81 3.13
CA THR A 58 -12.25 -1.34 2.23
C THR A 58 -11.20 -0.57 3.02
N GLN A 59 -9.94 -0.98 2.92
CA GLN A 59 -8.83 -0.27 3.54
C GLN A 59 -8.04 0.52 2.50
N ILE A 60 -7.57 1.70 2.90
CA ILE A 60 -6.80 2.60 2.05
C ILE A 60 -5.50 2.93 2.77
N LYS A 61 -4.37 2.77 2.09
CA LYS A 61 -3.07 3.29 2.52
C LYS A 61 -2.55 4.24 1.46
N ALA A 62 -2.28 5.47 1.87
CA ALA A 62 -1.69 6.50 1.03
C ALA A 62 -0.24 6.75 1.47
N PHE A 63 0.64 6.87 0.49
CA PHE A 63 2.06 7.14 0.68
C PHE A 63 2.42 8.39 -0.11
N ASN A 64 3.11 9.32 0.53
CA ASN A 64 3.58 10.56 -0.07
C ASN A 64 4.74 10.27 -1.02
N GLY A 65 4.62 10.74 -2.25
CA GLY A 65 5.69 10.75 -3.22
C GLY A 65 6.62 11.94 -3.04
N LYS A 66 7.67 11.98 -3.88
CA LYS A 66 8.61 13.09 -3.88
C LYS A 66 7.91 14.36 -4.37
N SER A 67 7.68 15.30 -3.45
CA SER A 67 7.19 16.65 -3.75
C SER A 67 8.31 17.69 -3.60
N ARG A 68 8.12 18.88 -4.17
CA ARG A 68 9.06 20.00 -4.06
C ARG A 68 9.25 20.47 -2.60
N TRP A 69 8.29 20.16 -1.74
CA TRP A 69 8.23 20.67 -0.37
C TRP A 69 7.98 19.59 0.71
N ALA A 70 7.75 18.34 0.32
CA ALA A 70 7.43 17.26 1.26
C ALA A 70 8.50 16.15 1.24
N ILE A 71 8.71 15.53 2.40
CA ILE A 71 9.48 14.31 2.53
C ILE A 71 8.60 13.15 2.04
N SER A 72 9.08 12.42 1.05
CA SER A 72 8.40 11.22 0.54
C SER A 72 8.57 10.05 1.50
N ASP A 73 7.58 9.16 1.52
CA ASP A 73 7.61 7.96 2.36
C ASP A 73 8.61 6.92 1.82
N ILE A 74 9.20 6.15 2.75
CA ILE A 74 10.03 4.99 2.39
C ILE A 74 9.11 3.89 1.85
N VAL A 75 9.50 3.24 0.76
CA VAL A 75 8.75 2.08 0.26
C VAL A 75 9.03 0.88 1.17
N PRO A 76 8.02 0.37 1.90
CA PRO A 76 8.23 -0.79 2.75
C PRO A 76 8.35 -2.06 1.89
N PRO A 77 9.10 -3.09 2.34
CA PRO A 77 9.17 -4.36 1.63
C PRO A 77 7.85 -5.14 1.66
N ARG A 78 6.98 -4.85 2.64
CA ARG A 78 5.68 -5.49 2.83
C ARG A 78 4.62 -4.49 3.27
N ILE A 79 3.41 -4.63 2.75
CA ILE A 79 2.22 -3.88 3.13
C ILE A 79 1.13 -4.88 3.54
N PHE A 80 0.58 -4.69 4.74
CA PHE A 80 -0.46 -5.54 5.30
C PHE A 80 -1.79 -4.80 5.45
N PHE A 81 -2.87 -5.47 5.06
CA PHE A 81 -4.25 -5.02 5.23
C PHE A 81 -5.03 -6.01 6.09
N ASP A 82 -5.68 -5.55 7.15
CA ASP A 82 -6.68 -6.36 7.88
C ASP A 82 -8.07 -5.84 7.51
N THR A 83 -8.70 -6.46 6.51
CA THR A 83 -9.98 -5.98 5.97
C THR A 83 -11.15 -6.24 6.90
N ARG A 84 -10.94 -6.80 8.10
CA ARG A 84 -11.98 -6.95 9.14
C ARG A 84 -12.07 -5.73 10.04
N ILE A 85 -11.04 -4.88 10.05
CA ILE A 85 -10.97 -3.69 10.90
C ILE A 85 -11.54 -2.49 10.15
N ALA A 86 -12.49 -1.80 10.76
CA ALA A 86 -13.11 -0.61 10.21
C ALA A 86 -12.05 0.50 9.99
N PRO A 87 -12.18 1.31 8.92
CA PRO A 87 -11.26 2.42 8.67
C PRO A 87 -11.32 3.40 9.85
N GLY A 88 -10.16 3.72 10.43
CA GLY A 88 -10.07 4.58 11.62
C GLY A 88 -10.11 3.85 12.96
N GLY A 89 -10.24 2.51 12.97
CA GLY A 89 -10.05 1.68 14.17
C GLY A 89 -8.58 1.50 14.49
N GLU A 90 -8.06 2.34 15.39
CA GLU A 90 -6.76 2.26 16.09
C GLU A 90 -5.47 2.08 15.26
N PHE A 91 -4.79 3.19 15.01
CA PHE A 91 -3.32 3.24 14.99
C PHE A 91 -2.87 3.77 16.35
N GLN A 92 -2.65 2.89 17.34
CA GLN A 92 -1.89 3.31 18.53
C GLN A 92 -0.42 3.46 18.08
N SER A 93 0.01 4.70 17.92
CA SER A 93 1.41 5.04 17.68
C SER A 93 2.27 4.45 18.82
N PRO A 94 3.29 3.60 18.54
CA PRO A 94 4.28 3.32 19.56
C PRO A 94 5.00 4.63 19.89
N ARG A 95 5.04 4.96 21.19
CA ARG A 95 5.74 6.11 21.74
C ARG A 95 7.25 6.02 21.48
#